data_AF-A0A661ARK8-F1
#
_entry.id   AF-A0A661ARK8-F1
#
_cell.length_a   1.000
_cell.length_b   1.000
_cell.length_c   1.000
_cell.angle_alpha   90.00
_cell.angle_beta   90.00
_cell.angle_gamma   90.00
#
_symmetry.space_group_name_H-M   'P 1'
#
loop_
_entity.id
_entity.type
_entity.pdbx_description
1 polymer ?
#
loop_
_entity_poly.entity_id
_entity_poly.type
_entity_poly.pdbx_seq_one_letter_code
_entity_poly.pdbx_strand_id
1 'polypeptide(L)'
;MFKKAIIPLFILFFLGCPKNEECISLKEAEEMVLYEIVGADTMEWDSTKLRVYELPWMLEEGDTIKILKLTGPEEECEDTALVLPNNCWYFFIDDEPLMDWIHPCRHVFIYCGGEYEVIESVYMTDYYYEMIEIKW
;
A
#
# COMPACT_ATOMS: atom_id res chain seq x y z
N MET A 1 11.47 54.57 24.98
CA MET A 1 12.43 53.85 24.11
C MET A 1 12.42 52.39 24.51
N PHE A 2 11.77 51.54 23.71
CA PHE A 2 11.61 50.12 23.98
C PHE A 2 12.93 49.37 23.74
N LYS A 3 13.43 48.70 24.77
CA LYS A 3 14.57 47.77 24.65
C LYS A 3 14.07 46.49 24.00
N LYS A 4 14.61 46.15 22.83
CA LYS A 4 14.33 44.89 22.13
C LYS A 4 14.88 43.73 22.95
N ALA A 5 14.02 42.80 23.36
CA ALA A 5 14.43 41.52 23.90
C ALA A 5 14.85 40.62 22.74
N ILE A 6 16.08 40.11 22.78
CA ILE A 6 16.57 39.09 21.86
C ILE A 6 16.22 37.74 22.49
N ILE A 7 15.28 37.02 21.88
CA ILE A 7 14.89 35.66 22.27
C ILE A 7 15.94 34.71 21.66
N PRO A 8 16.62 33.86 22.44
CA PRO A 8 17.47 32.81 21.87
C PRO A 8 16.55 31.72 21.31
N LEU A 9 16.60 31.54 19.99
CA LEU A 9 15.97 30.44 19.27
C LEU A 9 16.69 29.14 19.65
N PHE A 10 16.14 28.38 20.60
CA PHE A 10 16.56 27.01 20.88
C PHE A 10 16.14 26.15 19.68
N ILE A 11 17.03 25.99 18.71
CA ILE A 11 16.90 24.97 17.67
C ILE A 11 17.23 23.63 18.32
N LEU A 12 16.21 22.88 18.71
CA LEU A 12 16.33 21.46 19.03
C LEU A 12 16.65 20.73 17.71
N PHE A 13 17.93 20.49 17.46
CA PHE A 13 18.34 19.46 16.51
C PHE A 13 17.94 18.11 17.12
N PHE A 14 16.78 17.59 16.73
CA PHE A 14 16.54 16.16 16.79
C PHE A 14 17.45 15.53 15.74
N LEU A 15 18.70 15.25 16.12
CA LEU A 15 19.46 14.16 15.51
C LEU A 15 18.70 12.89 15.87
N GLY A 16 17.65 12.59 15.10
CA GLY A 16 17.07 11.26 15.09
C GLY A 16 18.21 10.32 14.75
N CYS A 17 18.58 9.46 15.69
CA CYS A 17 19.32 8.26 15.34
C CYS A 17 18.64 7.67 14.10
N PRO A 18 19.38 7.20 13.08
CA PRO A 18 18.80 6.27 12.13
C PRO A 18 18.37 5.09 13.00
N LYS A 19 17.07 5.05 13.28
CA LYS A 19 16.46 3.91 13.94
C LYS A 19 16.79 2.79 12.96
N ASN A 20 17.55 1.79 13.41
CA ASN A 20 17.58 0.52 12.69
C ASN A 20 16.15 0.00 12.81
N GLU A 21 15.23 0.53 12.00
CA GLU A 21 13.87 0.06 11.91
C GLU A 21 13.97 -1.25 11.17
N GLU A 22 13.91 -2.32 11.97
CA GLU A 22 13.45 -3.61 11.49
C GLU A 22 12.18 -3.34 10.68
N CYS A 23 12.15 -3.85 9.44
CA CYS A 23 11.02 -3.69 8.55
C CYS A 23 9.73 -4.09 9.28
N ILE A 24 8.64 -3.34 9.10
CA ILE A 24 7.35 -3.72 9.67
C ILE A 24 7.02 -5.19 9.32
N SER A 25 6.36 -5.88 10.24
CA SER A 25 5.91 -7.26 10.01
C SER A 25 4.77 -7.32 8.99
N LEU A 26 4.57 -8.47 8.37
CA LEU A 26 3.40 -8.71 7.51
C LEU A 26 2.09 -8.41 8.24
N LYS A 27 2.01 -8.75 9.54
CA LYS A 27 0.80 -8.51 10.33
C LYS A 27 0.53 -7.02 10.55
N GLU A 28 1.57 -6.22 10.81
CA GLU A 28 1.43 -4.77 10.91
C GLU A 28 0.99 -4.18 9.55
N ALA A 29 1.55 -4.67 8.45
CA ALA A 29 1.14 -4.25 7.11
C ALA A 29 -0.32 -4.63 6.78
N GLU A 30 -0.76 -5.84 7.19
CA GLU A 30 -2.16 -6.28 7.07
C GLU A 30 -3.09 -5.33 7.83
N GLU A 31 -2.75 -4.97 9.07
CA GLU A 31 -3.56 -4.04 9.88
C GLU A 31 -3.65 -2.66 9.22
N MET A 32 -2.57 -2.15 8.63
CA MET A 32 -2.60 -0.91 7.86
C MET A 32 -3.54 -0.99 6.65
N VAL A 33 -3.47 -2.09 5.88
CA VAL A 33 -4.36 -2.29 4.73
C VAL A 33 -5.82 -2.36 5.17
N LEU A 34 -6.12 -3.16 6.19
CA LEU A 34 -7.49 -3.35 6.66
C LEU A 34 -8.08 -2.08 7.27
N TYR A 35 -7.36 -1.42 8.16
CA TYR A 35 -7.95 -0.32 8.95
C TYR A 35 -7.71 1.06 8.36
N GLU A 36 -6.56 1.32 7.72
CA GLU A 36 -6.26 2.64 7.17
C GLU A 36 -6.69 2.80 5.71
N ILE A 37 -6.57 1.75 4.89
CA ILE A 37 -6.83 1.81 3.45
C ILE A 37 -8.24 1.33 3.10
N VAL A 38 -8.68 0.20 3.69
CA VAL A 38 -10.01 -0.36 3.46
C VAL A 38 -11.04 0.28 4.39
N GLY A 39 -10.69 0.58 5.65
CA GLY A 39 -11.62 1.11 6.65
C GLY A 39 -12.50 0.01 7.28
N ALA A 40 -11.90 -1.15 7.53
CA ALA A 40 -12.53 -2.35 8.08
C ALA A 40 -13.30 -2.14 9.40
N ASP A 41 -12.91 -1.15 10.20
CA ASP A 41 -13.59 -0.78 11.45
C ASP A 41 -14.92 -0.05 11.23
N THR A 42 -15.15 0.48 10.03
CA THR A 42 -16.35 1.21 9.64
C THR A 42 -17.33 0.41 8.78
N MET A 43 -16.97 -0.83 8.43
CA MET A 43 -17.80 -1.71 7.59
C MET A 43 -17.95 -3.11 8.20
N GLU A 44 -19.08 -3.76 7.94
CA GLU A 44 -19.22 -5.19 8.21
C GLU A 44 -18.47 -5.98 7.14
N TRP A 45 -17.66 -6.96 7.54
CA TRP A 45 -16.95 -7.81 6.60
C TRP A 45 -17.93 -8.57 5.71
N ASP A 46 -17.78 -8.41 4.40
CA ASP A 46 -18.63 -9.04 3.39
C ASP A 46 -17.80 -9.37 2.15
N SER A 47 -17.43 -10.65 2.03
CA SER A 47 -16.64 -11.19 0.91
C SER A 47 -17.32 -11.07 -0.47
N THR A 48 -18.56 -10.59 -0.54
CA THR A 48 -19.25 -10.28 -1.80
C THR A 48 -19.07 -8.83 -2.22
N LYS A 49 -18.60 -7.96 -1.33
CA LYS A 49 -18.38 -6.52 -1.58
C LYS A 49 -16.91 -6.17 -1.69
N LEU A 50 -16.03 -6.84 -0.94
CA LEU A 50 -14.61 -6.54 -0.97
C LEU A 50 -13.80 -7.75 -0.53
N ARG A 51 -12.66 -7.98 -1.17
CA ARG A 51 -11.67 -8.98 -0.75
C ARG A 51 -10.27 -8.39 -0.75
N VAL A 52 -9.50 -8.70 0.28
CA VAL A 52 -8.10 -8.32 0.40
C VAL A 52 -7.26 -9.59 0.30
N TYR A 53 -6.24 -9.52 -0.53
CA TYR A 53 -5.29 -10.60 -0.74
C TYR A 53 -3.89 -10.12 -0.37
N GLU A 54 -3.12 -10.97 0.29
CA GLU A 54 -1.72 -10.71 0.62
C GLU A 54 -0.78 -11.64 -0.14
N LEU A 55 0.40 -11.13 -0.49
CA LEU A 55 1.52 -12.00 -0.84
C LEU A 55 2.24 -12.40 0.46
N PRO A 56 2.37 -13.70 0.78
CA PRO A 56 2.84 -14.15 2.10
C PRO A 56 4.37 -14.01 2.29
N TRP A 57 5.04 -13.30 1.39
CA TRP A 57 6.46 -13.04 1.39
C TRP A 57 6.73 -11.63 0.85
N MET A 58 7.85 -11.06 1.29
CA MET A 58 8.21 -9.68 1.01
C MET A 58 8.81 -9.55 -0.40
N LEU A 59 8.42 -8.49 -1.11
CA LEU A 59 9.09 -8.12 -2.35
C LEU A 59 10.34 -7.30 -2.05
N GLU A 60 11.41 -7.53 -2.80
CA GLU A 60 12.70 -6.90 -2.58
C GLU A 60 12.88 -5.63 -3.45
N GLU A 61 13.71 -4.70 -2.97
CA GLU A 61 14.15 -3.56 -3.75
C GLU A 61 14.69 -4.00 -5.12
N GLY A 62 14.21 -3.36 -6.18
CA GLY A 62 14.61 -3.66 -7.55
C GLY A 62 13.79 -4.76 -8.23
N ASP A 63 12.93 -5.48 -7.50
CA ASP A 63 11.93 -6.37 -8.12
C ASP A 63 11.03 -5.58 -9.06
N THR A 64 10.56 -6.26 -10.11
CA THR A 64 9.68 -5.66 -11.12
C THR A 64 8.32 -6.33 -11.08
N ILE A 65 7.27 -5.54 -10.90
CA ILE A 65 5.88 -5.99 -10.96
C ILE A 65 5.28 -5.50 -12.27
N LYS A 66 4.59 -6.40 -12.96
CA LYS A 66 3.78 -6.03 -14.12
C LYS A 66 2.34 -5.85 -13.67
N ILE A 67 1.79 -4.69 -14.00
CA ILE A 67 0.40 -4.37 -13.76
C ILE A 67 -0.23 -3.95 -15.08
N LEU A 68 -1.51 -4.27 -15.26
CA LEU A 68 -2.30 -3.75 -16.35
C LEU A 68 -3.11 -2.55 -15.82
N LYS A 69 -2.68 -1.33 -16.17
CA LYS A 69 -3.24 -0.10 -15.62
C LYS A 69 -4.25 0.52 -16.58
N LEU A 70 -5.41 0.89 -16.07
CA LEU A 70 -6.38 1.69 -16.82
C LEU A 70 -5.86 3.12 -16.94
N THR A 71 -5.68 3.60 -18.17
CA THR A 71 -5.08 4.91 -18.49
C THR A 71 -6.07 5.92 -19.07
N GLY A 72 -7.29 5.47 -19.40
CA GLY A 72 -8.32 6.29 -20.01
C GLY A 72 -9.74 5.90 -19.60
N PRO A 73 -10.75 6.69 -20.00
CA PRO A 73 -12.16 6.47 -19.64
C PRO A 73 -12.85 5.33 -20.40
N GLU A 74 -12.22 4.80 -21.46
CA GLU A 74 -12.81 3.82 -22.38
C GLU A 74 -12.10 2.44 -22.31
N GLU A 75 -11.83 1.94 -21.11
CA GLU A 75 -11.16 0.63 -20.90
C GLU A 75 -9.74 0.54 -21.51
N GLU A 76 -9.12 1.67 -21.83
CA GLU A 76 -7.75 1.73 -22.35
C GLU A 76 -6.76 1.29 -21.28
N CYS A 77 -6.19 0.10 -21.46
CA CYS A 77 -5.21 -0.47 -20.54
C CYS A 77 -3.79 -0.39 -21.11
N GLU A 78 -2.83 -0.11 -20.23
CA GLU A 78 -1.40 -0.12 -20.54
C GLU A 78 -0.66 -1.12 -19.64
N ASP A 79 0.14 -1.99 -20.25
CA ASP A 79 1.09 -2.83 -19.53
C ASP A 79 2.17 -1.94 -18.90
N THR A 80 2.12 -1.82 -17.58
CA THR A 80 3.05 -1.00 -16.81
C THR A 80 3.98 -1.89 -15.99
N ALA A 81 5.28 -1.68 -16.13
CA ALA A 81 6.28 -2.30 -15.27
C ALA A 81 6.68 -1.32 -14.16
N LEU A 82 6.50 -1.74 -12.92
CA LEU A 82 6.89 -0.99 -11.73
C LEU A 82 8.15 -1.60 -11.15
N VAL A 83 9.20 -0.80 -11.01
CA VAL A 83 10.43 -1.20 -10.31
C VAL A 83 10.32 -0.73 -8.86
N LEU A 84 10.37 -1.66 -7.92
CA LEU A 84 10.18 -1.36 -6.52
C LEU A 84 11.38 -0.56 -5.96
N PRO A 85 11.13 0.64 -5.38
CA PRO A 85 12.21 1.49 -4.90
C PRO A 85 12.79 1.04 -3.56
N ASN A 86 12.06 0.20 -2.80
CA ASN A 86 12.45 -0.35 -1.51
C ASN A 86 11.69 -1.67 -1.27
N ASN A 87 12.16 -2.48 -0.31
CA ASN A 87 11.44 -3.66 0.15
C ASN A 87 10.02 -3.31 0.65
N CYS A 88 9.04 -4.13 0.30
CA CYS A 88 7.64 -3.92 0.69
C CYS A 88 6.83 -5.20 0.82
N TRP A 89 5.76 -5.12 1.62
CA TRP A 89 4.65 -6.07 1.59
C TRP A 89 3.68 -5.68 0.49
N TYR A 90 3.16 -6.67 -0.22
CA TYR A 90 2.28 -6.47 -1.35
C TYR A 90 0.90 -7.05 -1.08
N PHE A 91 -0.12 -6.24 -1.36
CA PHE A 91 -1.52 -6.59 -1.24
C PHE A 91 -2.28 -6.22 -2.52
N PHE A 92 -3.35 -6.96 -2.76
CA PHE A 92 -4.27 -6.73 -3.85
C PHE A 92 -5.68 -6.65 -3.27
N ILE A 93 -6.41 -5.60 -3.63
CA ILE A 93 -7.79 -5.39 -3.17
C ILE A 93 -8.71 -5.50 -4.36
N ASP A 94 -9.63 -6.45 -4.26
CA ASP A 94 -10.75 -6.66 -5.16
C ASP A 94 -11.98 -5.95 -4.58
N ASP A 95 -12.32 -4.81 -5.17
CA ASP A 95 -13.43 -3.96 -4.73
C ASP A 95 -14.81 -4.42 -5.26
N GLU A 96 -14.86 -5.35 -6.21
CA GLU A 96 -16.12 -5.89 -6.74
C GLU A 96 -16.04 -7.40 -7.02
N PRO A 97 -15.91 -8.26 -5.98
CA PRO A 97 -15.58 -9.69 -6.15
C PRO A 97 -16.59 -10.54 -6.91
N LEU A 98 -17.76 -9.97 -7.23
CA LEU A 98 -18.82 -10.62 -8.02
C LEU A 98 -18.75 -10.29 -9.52
N MET A 99 -17.84 -9.40 -9.95
CA MET A 99 -17.71 -8.95 -11.34
C MET A 99 -16.71 -9.75 -12.18
N ASP A 100 -16.33 -10.96 -11.75
CA ASP A 100 -15.48 -11.89 -12.50
C ASP A 100 -14.22 -11.22 -13.11
N TRP A 101 -13.58 -10.31 -12.36
CA TRP A 101 -12.36 -9.58 -12.75
C TRP A 101 -12.53 -8.59 -13.92
N ILE A 102 -13.76 -8.27 -14.31
CA ILE A 102 -14.08 -7.26 -15.34
C ILE A 102 -14.28 -5.88 -14.70
N HIS A 103 -13.46 -5.55 -13.73
CA HIS A 103 -13.47 -4.26 -13.07
C HIS A 103 -12.06 -3.89 -12.61
N PRO A 104 -11.77 -2.61 -12.43
CA PRO A 104 -10.52 -2.18 -11.83
C PRO A 104 -10.46 -2.54 -10.34
N CYS A 105 -9.27 -2.89 -9.90
CA CYS A 105 -8.89 -3.25 -8.54
C CYS A 105 -7.80 -2.29 -8.03
N ARG A 106 -7.24 -2.59 -6.86
CA ARG A 106 -6.15 -1.82 -6.26
C ARG A 106 -4.94 -2.70 -5.96
N HIS A 107 -3.76 -2.20 -6.28
CA HIS A 107 -2.49 -2.77 -5.84
C HIS A 107 -1.95 -1.88 -4.71
N VAL A 108 -1.55 -2.50 -3.61
CA VAL A 108 -1.09 -1.79 -2.43
C VAL A 108 0.28 -2.28 -2.02
N PHE A 109 1.22 -1.35 -1.87
CA PHE A 109 2.59 -1.58 -1.42
C PHE A 109 2.78 -0.93 -0.06
N ILE A 110 3.06 -1.71 0.97
CA ILE A 110 3.44 -1.19 2.29
C ILE A 110 4.95 -1.35 2.45
N TYR A 111 5.67 -0.24 2.40
CA TYR A 111 7.13 -0.22 2.49
C TYR A 111 7.61 -0.44 3.94
N CYS A 112 8.83 -0.92 4.11
CA CYS A 112 9.38 -1.24 5.43
C CYS A 112 9.33 -0.13 6.48
N GLY A 113 9.31 1.14 6.05
CA GLY A 113 9.17 2.30 6.95
C GLY A 113 7.74 2.64 7.36
N GLY A 114 6.73 1.86 6.94
CA GLY A 114 5.31 2.13 7.18
C GLY A 114 4.67 3.13 6.21
N GLU A 115 5.43 3.71 5.28
CA GLU A 115 4.86 4.46 4.15
C GLU A 115 4.20 3.47 3.18
N TYR A 116 3.13 3.90 2.50
CA TYR A 116 2.45 3.06 1.52
C TYR A 116 2.13 3.77 0.21
N GLU A 117 1.96 2.97 -0.83
CA GLU A 117 1.49 3.39 -2.14
C GLU A 117 0.27 2.56 -2.53
N VAL A 118 -0.79 3.24 -2.97
CA VAL A 118 -1.98 2.61 -3.56
C VAL A 118 -2.02 2.97 -5.04
N ILE A 119 -1.98 1.95 -5.88
CA ILE A 119 -2.18 2.11 -7.30
C ILE A 119 -3.60 1.69 -7.61
N GLU A 120 -4.41 2.71 -7.89
CA GLU A 120 -5.81 2.59 -8.27
C GLU A 120 -5.96 2.18 -9.74
N SER A 121 -7.14 1.63 -10.06
CA SER A 121 -7.58 1.37 -11.43
C SER A 121 -6.67 0.41 -12.21
N VAL A 122 -6.38 -0.73 -11.58
CA VAL A 122 -5.46 -1.74 -12.10
C VAL A 122 -6.15 -3.10 -12.16
N TYR A 123 -5.81 -3.91 -13.16
CA TYR A 123 -6.28 -5.29 -13.24
C TYR A 123 -5.31 -6.23 -12.53
N MET A 124 -5.62 -7.52 -12.62
CA MET A 124 -4.94 -8.61 -11.92
C MET A 124 -3.41 -8.59 -12.13
N THR A 125 -2.71 -9.11 -11.12
CA THR A 125 -1.24 -9.24 -11.07
C THR A 125 -0.78 -10.63 -11.48
N ASP A 126 0.48 -10.75 -11.90
CA ASP A 126 1.13 -12.05 -12.18
C ASP A 126 1.18 -12.96 -10.93
N TYR A 127 1.11 -12.39 -9.73
CA TYR A 127 1.15 -13.12 -8.46
C TYR A 127 -0.17 -13.73 -8.02
N TYR A 128 -1.27 -13.56 -8.77
CA TYR A 128 -2.62 -13.87 -8.30
C TYR A 128 -2.78 -15.26 -7.65
N TYR A 129 -2.15 -16.29 -8.22
CA TYR A 129 -2.23 -17.66 -7.71
C TYR A 129 -1.40 -17.93 -6.45
N GLU A 130 -0.52 -17.00 -6.09
CA GLU A 130 0.36 -17.08 -4.91
C GLU A 130 -0.20 -16.30 -3.71
N MET A 131 -1.23 -15.48 -3.94
CA MET A 131 -1.80 -14.64 -2.89
C MET A 131 -2.78 -15.41 -2.00
N ILE A 132 -2.89 -14.96 -0.75
CA ILE A 132 -3.77 -15.53 0.27
C ILE A 132 -4.86 -14.52 0.61
N GLU A 133 -6.13 -14.94 0.62
CA GLU A 133 -7.25 -14.08 1.03
C GLU A 133 -7.24 -13.86 2.55
N ILE A 134 -7.31 -12.60 2.96
CA ILE A 134 -7.40 -12.16 4.35
C ILE A 134 -8.87 -12.13 4.78
N LYS A 135 -9.15 -12.61 5.99
CA LYS A 135 -10.48 -12.62 6.61
C LYS A 135 -10.42 -11.86 7.93
N TRP A 136 -11.37 -10.94 8.15
CA TRP A 136 -11.43 -10.11 9.36
C TRP A 136 -12.85 -9.96 9.91
#